data_AF-A0A8J1MC04-F1
#
_entry.id   AF-A0A8J1MC04-F1
#
_cell.length_a   1.000
_cell.length_b   1.000
_cell.length_c   1.000
_cell.angle_alpha   90.00
_cell.angle_beta   90.00
_cell.angle_gamma   90.00
#
_symmetry.space_group_name_H-M   'P 1'
#
loop_
_entity.id
_entity.type
_entity.pdbx_description
1 polymer ?
#
loop_
_entity_poly.entity_id
_entity_poly.type
_entity_poly.pdbx_seq_one_letter_code
_entity_poly.pdbx_strand_id
1 'polypeptide(L)'
;MSIHSQLLQKLSSQPMSWCKVEAVVTRPDQVSVVKDLAPPPVVVLSLSMKTVQNAKTHQNEIVAIAALVHHTFPLDKAPPQPPFQTHFCVLSNLMNCIFPYDYNEAVKQKNANIEIALTERTLLGFFLAKIHKIDPDVIVGHDIYGFDLEVLLQRINSCKVPFWSKIGRLRRSVMPKLGGRSGFAERNAACGRIICDIEISAKELIRCKSYHLSELVHQILKAERVVIPPENIRNAYNDSVHLLYMLENTWIDAKFILQIMCELNVLPLALQITNIAGNVMSRTLMGGRSERNEYLLLHAFTENNFIVPDKPVFKKMQQTTVEDNDEMGTDQNKNKSRKKAAYAGGLVLEPKVGFYDKFILLLDFNSLYPSIIQEYNICFTTVHREAPSTQKCQLLFEQFLDLEHQH
;
A
#
# COMPACT_ATOMS: atom_id res chain seq x y z
N MET A 1 23.16 -16.33 21.57
CA MET A 1 23.17 -17.58 20.77
C MET A 1 23.01 -18.76 21.72
N SER A 2 21.78 -19.19 21.95
CA SER A 2 21.51 -20.52 22.49
C SER A 2 20.33 -21.06 21.71
N ILE A 3 20.61 -21.46 20.47
CA ILE A 3 19.66 -22.23 19.67
C ILE A 3 19.80 -23.65 20.25
N HIS A 4 18.77 -24.10 20.96
CA HIS A 4 18.68 -25.48 21.42
C HIS A 4 18.96 -26.42 20.24
N SER A 5 19.99 -27.25 20.38
CA SER A 5 20.61 -28.09 19.35
C SER A 5 19.74 -29.22 18.80
N GLN A 6 18.42 -29.19 19.06
CA GLN A 6 17.46 -30.17 18.57
C GLN A 6 16.55 -29.64 17.44
N LEU A 7 16.64 -28.36 17.09
CA LEU A 7 15.85 -27.72 16.01
C LEU A 7 16.62 -27.56 14.70
N LEU A 8 17.59 -28.42 14.41
CA LEU A 8 18.09 -28.61 13.04
C LEU A 8 17.10 -29.49 12.27
N GLN A 9 15.91 -28.93 12.06
CA GLN A 9 14.85 -29.44 11.20
C GLN A 9 15.38 -29.47 9.76
N LYS A 10 15.17 -30.61 9.07
CA LYS A 10 15.61 -30.89 7.69
C LYS A 10 15.62 -29.62 6.81
N LEU A 11 16.81 -29.12 6.48
CA LEU A 11 16.98 -28.17 5.39
C LEU A 11 16.28 -28.76 4.15
N SER A 12 15.34 -28.02 3.57
CA SER A 12 14.71 -28.40 2.31
C SER A 12 15.81 -28.76 1.30
N SER A 13 15.66 -29.86 0.57
CA SER A 13 16.66 -30.30 -0.41
C SER A 13 16.87 -29.28 -1.54
N GLN A 14 15.91 -28.37 -1.74
CA GLN A 14 16.01 -27.22 -2.65
C GLN A 14 15.54 -25.93 -1.97
N PRO A 15 16.24 -24.79 -2.15
CA PRO A 15 15.80 -23.50 -1.61
C PRO A 15 14.45 -23.10 -2.20
N MET A 16 13.47 -22.77 -1.35
CA MET A 16 12.13 -22.34 -1.77
C MET A 16 11.99 -20.82 -1.88
N SER A 17 12.89 -20.07 -1.26
CA SER A 17 12.86 -18.62 -1.16
C SER A 17 14.14 -17.99 -1.74
N TRP A 18 14.13 -16.67 -1.80
CA TRP A 18 15.29 -15.82 -2.10
C TRP A 18 15.94 -15.29 -0.82
N CYS A 19 15.50 -15.73 0.36
CA CYS A 19 16.05 -15.36 1.66
C CYS A 19 17.40 -16.05 1.90
N LYS A 20 18.19 -15.50 2.82
CA LYS A 20 19.49 -16.06 3.20
C LYS A 20 19.39 -17.36 4.02
N VAL A 21 18.32 -17.52 4.80
CA VAL A 21 18.10 -18.65 5.70
C VAL A 21 16.67 -19.16 5.53
N GLU A 22 16.50 -20.47 5.53
CA GLU A 22 15.21 -21.15 5.48
C GLU A 22 15.14 -22.19 6.59
N ALA A 23 13.97 -22.31 7.22
CA ALA A 23 13.65 -23.37 8.16
C ALA A 23 12.25 -23.88 7.84
N VAL A 24 12.03 -25.19 7.99
CA VAL A 24 10.74 -25.82 7.71
C VAL A 24 10.26 -26.50 8.97
N VAL A 25 9.05 -26.11 9.39
CA VAL A 25 8.39 -26.67 10.56
C VAL A 25 7.29 -27.64 10.10
N THR A 26 7.23 -28.83 10.70
CA THR A 26 6.27 -29.88 10.29
C THR A 26 4.88 -29.67 10.85
N ARG A 27 4.76 -29.02 12.01
CA ARG A 27 3.47 -28.80 12.69
C ARG A 27 3.39 -27.39 13.27
N PRO A 28 2.22 -26.72 13.22
CA PRO A 28 2.08 -25.35 13.72
C PRO A 28 2.41 -25.16 15.20
N ASP A 29 2.18 -26.17 16.04
CA ASP A 29 2.42 -26.13 17.49
C ASP A 29 3.91 -26.06 17.88
N GLN A 30 4.81 -26.26 16.92
CA GLN A 30 6.25 -26.10 17.12
C GLN A 30 6.69 -24.62 17.00
N VAL A 31 5.78 -23.70 16.67
CA VAL A 31 6.04 -22.27 16.61
C VAL A 31 5.44 -21.60 17.84
N SER A 32 6.26 -20.84 18.57
CA SER A 32 5.83 -20.05 19.74
C SER A 32 6.34 -18.62 19.65
N VAL A 33 5.62 -17.70 20.32
CA VAL A 33 5.94 -16.27 20.32
C VAL A 33 6.84 -15.95 21.50
N VAL A 34 7.98 -15.30 21.23
CA VAL A 34 8.87 -14.73 22.25
C VAL A 34 8.59 -13.22 22.35
N LYS A 35 8.28 -12.72 23.55
CA LYS A 35 7.88 -11.32 23.78
C LYS A 35 9.01 -10.43 24.32
N ASP A 36 10.01 -11.02 24.96
CA ASP A 36 11.01 -10.27 25.75
C ASP A 36 12.23 -9.79 24.93
N LEU A 37 12.07 -9.63 23.61
CA LEU A 37 13.12 -9.19 22.70
C LEU A 37 12.71 -7.91 22.00
N ALA A 38 13.66 -6.97 21.88
CA ALA A 38 13.47 -5.77 21.08
C ALA A 38 13.28 -6.14 19.59
N PRO A 39 12.40 -5.44 18.85
CA PRO A 39 12.23 -5.68 17.43
C PRO A 39 13.52 -5.35 16.69
N PRO A 40 13.95 -6.20 15.73
CA PRO A 40 15.12 -5.90 14.92
C PRO A 40 14.82 -4.71 13.98
N PRO A 41 15.84 -3.91 13.61
CA PRO A 41 15.67 -2.95 12.54
C PRO A 41 15.43 -3.67 11.21
N VAL A 42 14.80 -2.97 10.27
CA VAL A 42 14.45 -3.50 8.95
C VAL A 42 15.25 -2.82 7.84
N VAL A 43 15.36 -3.48 6.69
CA VAL A 43 15.92 -2.90 5.47
C VAL A 43 14.80 -2.20 4.69
N VAL A 44 14.89 -0.87 4.56
CA VAL A 44 13.94 -0.04 3.83
C VAL A 44 14.55 0.38 2.49
N LEU A 45 13.78 0.22 1.42
CA LEU A 45 14.10 0.73 0.09
C LEU A 45 13.00 1.67 -0.39
N SER A 46 13.33 2.94 -0.65
CA SER A 46 12.44 3.88 -1.34
C SER A 46 12.69 3.81 -2.84
N LEU A 47 11.62 3.80 -3.64
CA LEU A 47 11.64 3.59 -5.08
C LEU A 47 10.90 4.71 -5.79
N SER A 48 11.48 5.20 -6.88
CA SER A 48 10.82 6.04 -7.88
C SER A 48 11.25 5.60 -9.27
N MET A 49 10.33 5.60 -10.22
CA MET A 49 10.62 5.28 -11.61
C MET A 49 10.01 6.29 -12.58
N LYS A 50 10.60 6.37 -13.77
CA LYS A 50 10.06 7.13 -14.90
C LYS A 50 9.67 6.19 -16.01
N THR A 51 8.50 6.45 -16.56
CA THR A 51 7.93 5.72 -17.69
C THR A 51 7.68 6.65 -18.86
N VAL A 52 7.75 6.13 -20.07
CA VAL A 52 7.37 6.83 -21.31
C VAL A 52 6.37 5.96 -22.06
N GLN A 53 5.29 6.55 -22.54
CA GLN A 53 4.36 5.83 -23.38
C GLN A 53 4.93 5.68 -24.80
N ASN A 54 5.02 4.45 -25.28
CA ASN A 54 5.41 4.19 -26.66
C ASN A 54 4.27 4.58 -27.61
N ALA A 55 4.56 5.49 -28.55
CA ALA A 55 3.56 6.02 -29.49
C ALA A 55 2.92 4.97 -30.42
N LYS A 56 3.59 3.83 -30.66
CA LYS A 56 3.09 2.77 -31.54
C LYS A 56 2.30 1.70 -30.78
N THR A 57 2.79 1.29 -29.61
CA THR A 57 2.18 0.17 -28.86
C THR A 57 1.25 0.64 -27.75
N HIS A 58 1.24 1.95 -27.44
CA HIS A 58 0.56 2.57 -26.30
C HIS A 58 0.96 2.01 -24.93
N GLN A 59 2.00 1.18 -24.87
CA GLN A 59 2.53 0.62 -23.62
C GLN A 59 3.50 1.60 -22.97
N ASN A 60 3.50 1.65 -21.65
CA ASN A 60 4.52 2.36 -20.88
C ASN A 60 5.83 1.58 -20.91
N GLU A 61 6.96 2.22 -21.18
CA GLU A 61 8.31 1.67 -21.10
C GLU A 61 9.04 2.31 -19.93
N ILE A 62 9.76 1.53 -19.12
CA ILE A 62 10.52 2.04 -17.99
C ILE A 62 11.87 2.53 -18.48
N VAL A 63 12.13 3.82 -18.29
CA VAL A 63 13.37 4.46 -18.74
C VAL A 63 14.37 4.69 -17.62
N ALA A 64 13.90 4.96 -16.40
CA ALA A 64 14.78 5.23 -15.27
C ALA A 64 14.18 4.67 -13.98
N ILE A 65 15.05 4.16 -13.11
CA ILE A 65 14.71 3.80 -11.73
C ILE A 65 15.75 4.42 -10.82
N ALA A 66 15.30 5.06 -9.75
CA ALA A 66 16.14 5.51 -8.65
C ALA A 66 15.66 4.87 -7.34
N ALA A 67 16.61 4.45 -6.51
CA ALA A 67 16.31 3.87 -5.22
C ALA A 67 17.27 4.35 -4.13
N LEU A 68 16.71 4.56 -2.93
CA LEU A 68 17.43 4.89 -1.71
C LEU A 68 17.25 3.76 -0.70
N VAL A 69 18.31 3.43 0.04
CA VAL A 69 18.32 2.26 0.92
C VAL A 69 18.87 2.62 2.29
N HIS A 70 18.17 2.15 3.33
CA HIS A 70 18.66 2.13 4.71
C HIS A 70 18.63 0.70 5.24
N HIS A 71 19.77 0.16 5.67
CA HIS A 71 19.88 -1.25 6.05
C HIS A 71 19.48 -1.54 7.50
N THR A 72 19.42 -0.50 8.34
CA THR A 72 19.17 -0.63 9.78
C THR A 72 18.11 0.37 10.24
N PHE A 73 16.93 0.37 9.61
CA PHE A 73 15.85 1.30 9.92
C PHE A 73 15.06 0.82 11.16
N PRO A 74 15.08 1.55 12.29
CA PRO A 74 14.31 1.18 13.47
C PRO A 74 12.82 1.44 13.28
N LEU A 75 11.97 0.55 13.82
CA LEU A 75 10.51 0.72 13.81
C LEU A 75 9.95 1.24 15.15
N ASP A 76 10.76 1.16 16.20
CA ASP A 76 10.44 1.50 17.59
C ASP A 76 11.04 2.86 18.03
N LYS A 77 11.78 3.53 17.14
CA LYS A 77 12.48 4.79 17.40
C LYS A 77 12.22 5.79 16.28
N ALA A 78 12.64 7.03 16.50
CA ALA A 78 12.62 8.06 15.47
C ALA A 78 13.38 7.61 14.20
N PRO A 79 12.93 8.03 13.00
CA PRO A 79 13.62 7.74 11.75
C PRO A 79 15.09 8.18 11.77
N PRO A 80 16.00 7.42 11.13
CA PRO A 80 17.42 7.80 11.01
C PRO A 80 17.61 9.13 10.27
N GLN A 81 18.69 9.83 10.60
CA GLN A 81 19.11 11.08 9.94
C GLN A 81 20.58 10.95 9.51
N PRO A 82 20.90 10.92 8.19
CA PRO A 82 19.96 10.91 7.06
C PRO A 82 19.14 9.62 6.97
N PRO A 83 17.96 9.64 6.30
CA PRO A 83 17.05 8.49 6.26
C PRO A 83 17.51 7.34 5.36
N PHE A 84 18.65 7.48 4.66
CA PHE A 84 19.25 6.45 3.81
C PHE A 84 20.78 6.47 3.91
N GLN A 85 21.40 5.33 3.57
CA GLN A 85 22.85 5.11 3.63
C GLN A 85 23.46 4.93 2.23
N THR A 86 22.73 4.25 1.35
CA THR A 86 23.19 3.94 0.00
C THR A 86 22.09 4.22 -1.01
N HIS A 87 22.45 4.42 -2.26
CA HIS A 87 21.50 4.63 -3.35
C HIS A 87 22.06 4.06 -4.65
N PHE A 88 21.18 3.85 -5.62
CA PHE A 88 21.56 3.58 -7.00
C PHE A 88 20.54 4.19 -7.95
N CYS A 89 21.01 4.58 -9.12
CA CYS A 89 20.17 4.95 -10.25
C CYS A 89 20.51 4.04 -11.42
N VAL A 90 19.50 3.67 -12.21
CA VAL A 90 19.70 2.99 -13.48
C VAL A 90 18.88 3.68 -14.56
N LEU A 91 19.51 3.93 -15.69
CA LEU A 91 18.92 4.57 -16.86
C LEU A 91 19.02 3.63 -18.06
N SER A 92 17.94 3.49 -18.80
CA SER A 92 17.87 2.74 -20.06
C SER A 92 17.64 3.67 -21.22
N ASN A 93 18.16 3.32 -22.38
CA ASN A 93 17.76 3.96 -23.62
C ASN A 93 16.33 3.55 -24.03
N LEU A 94 15.63 4.45 -24.73
CA LEU A 94 14.33 4.21 -25.36
C LEU A 94 14.52 3.47 -26.70
N MET A 95 13.50 2.71 -27.15
CA MET A 95 13.53 2.15 -28.50
C MET A 95 13.61 3.27 -29.55
N ASN A 96 14.66 3.24 -30.38
CA ASN A 96 14.99 4.23 -31.41
C ASN A 96 15.46 5.60 -30.88
N CYS A 97 15.94 5.67 -29.64
CA CYS A 97 16.77 6.78 -29.17
C CYS A 97 18.22 6.29 -29.05
N ILE A 98 19.15 7.23 -28.92
CA ILE A 98 20.56 6.97 -28.57
C ILE A 98 20.92 7.87 -27.40
N PHE A 99 21.89 7.45 -26.59
CA PHE A 99 22.45 8.34 -25.58
C PHE A 99 23.19 9.50 -26.26
N PRO A 100 23.18 10.71 -25.65
CA PRO A 100 24.07 11.80 -26.04
C PRO A 100 25.53 11.33 -26.08
N TYR A 101 26.31 11.83 -27.04
CA TYR A 101 27.68 11.35 -27.30
C TYR A 101 28.62 11.55 -26.11
N ASP A 102 28.40 12.61 -25.33
CA ASP A 102 29.18 13.03 -24.16
C ASP A 102 28.64 12.44 -22.84
N TYR A 103 27.55 11.67 -22.87
CA TYR A 103 26.85 11.24 -21.67
C TYR A 103 27.74 10.45 -20.70
N ASN A 104 28.59 9.55 -21.22
CA ASN A 104 29.53 8.78 -20.39
C ASN A 104 30.56 9.67 -19.68
N GLU A 105 30.99 10.76 -20.31
CA GLU A 105 31.91 11.73 -19.69
C GLU A 105 31.18 12.59 -18.67
N ALA A 106 29.97 13.06 -19.00
CA ALA A 106 29.12 13.84 -18.09
C ALA A 106 28.78 13.07 -16.80
N VAL A 107 28.48 11.77 -16.89
CA VAL A 107 28.24 10.90 -15.72
C VAL A 107 29.50 10.78 -14.84
N LYS A 108 30.67 10.58 -15.46
CA LYS A 108 31.95 10.49 -14.74
C LYS A 108 32.27 11.79 -14.00
N GLN A 109 31.97 12.94 -14.60
CA GLN A 109 32.18 14.25 -13.97
C GLN A 109 31.25 14.47 -12.75
N LYS A 110 30.00 13.99 -12.80
CA LYS A 110 29.05 14.07 -11.66
C LYS A 110 29.43 13.18 -10.47
N ASN A 111 30.33 12.21 -10.65
CA ASN A 111 30.73 11.23 -9.62
C ASN A 111 29.52 10.56 -8.91
N ALA A 112 28.46 10.28 -9.66
CA ALA A 112 27.21 9.73 -9.16
C ALA A 112 27.11 8.22 -9.46
N ASN A 113 26.45 7.46 -8.58
CA ASN A 113 26.28 6.01 -8.73
C ASN A 113 25.13 5.70 -9.73
N ILE A 114 25.42 5.87 -11.02
CA ILE A 114 24.49 5.71 -12.14
C ILE A 114 24.93 4.53 -13.00
N GLU A 115 24.06 3.53 -13.12
CA GLU A 115 24.22 2.40 -14.03
C GLU A 115 23.54 2.71 -15.37
N ILE A 116 24.23 2.42 -16.47
CA ILE A 116 23.70 2.61 -17.83
C ILE A 116 23.32 1.25 -18.40
N ALA A 117 22.04 1.10 -18.76
CA ALA A 117 21.50 -0.07 -19.41
C ALA A 117 21.21 0.23 -20.89
N LEU A 118 21.68 -0.64 -21.80
CA LEU A 118 21.42 -0.46 -23.24
C LEU A 118 19.98 -0.77 -23.63
N THR A 119 19.26 -1.56 -22.82
CA THR A 119 17.88 -1.97 -23.08
C THR A 119 17.09 -1.99 -21.79
N GLU A 120 15.76 -1.83 -21.90
CA GLU A 120 14.85 -1.92 -20.75
C GLU A 120 14.97 -3.28 -20.05
N ARG A 121 15.18 -4.36 -20.82
CA ARG A 121 15.43 -5.71 -20.27
C ARG A 121 16.64 -5.73 -19.33
N THR A 122 17.74 -5.06 -19.72
CA THR A 122 18.95 -4.96 -18.89
C THR A 122 18.71 -4.11 -17.65
N LEU A 123 17.99 -3.00 -17.77
CA LEU A 123 17.59 -2.15 -16.63
C LEU A 123 16.78 -2.94 -15.60
N LEU A 124 15.76 -3.66 -16.05
CA LEU A 124 14.90 -4.46 -15.19
C LEU A 124 15.66 -5.64 -14.56
N GLY A 125 16.54 -6.28 -15.33
CA GLY A 125 17.42 -7.34 -14.81
C GLY A 125 18.36 -6.82 -13.71
N PHE A 126 18.97 -5.65 -13.92
CA PHE A 126 19.80 -4.97 -12.93
C PHE A 126 19.00 -4.61 -11.68
N PHE A 127 17.80 -4.03 -11.84
CA PHE A 127 16.92 -3.70 -10.73
C PHE A 127 16.56 -4.94 -9.89
N LEU A 128 16.14 -6.04 -10.51
CA LEU A 128 15.84 -7.30 -9.80
C LEU A 128 17.08 -7.89 -9.11
N ALA A 129 18.27 -7.75 -9.71
CA ALA A 129 19.51 -8.17 -9.08
C ALA A 129 19.84 -7.31 -7.84
N LYS A 130 19.62 -5.99 -7.92
CA LYS A 130 19.77 -5.08 -6.77
C LYS A 130 18.77 -5.40 -5.66
N ILE A 131 17.49 -5.59 -5.98
CA ILE A 131 16.47 -6.02 -5.00
C ILE A 131 16.88 -7.31 -4.30
N HIS A 132 17.35 -8.31 -5.06
CA HIS A 132 17.78 -9.58 -4.46
C HIS A 132 19.02 -9.41 -3.56
N LYS A 133 19.98 -8.56 -3.96
CA LYS A 133 21.22 -8.35 -3.19
C LYS A 133 21.01 -7.53 -1.93
N ILE A 134 20.18 -6.47 -2.02
CA ILE A 134 19.81 -5.60 -0.90
C ILE A 134 18.88 -6.35 0.05
N ASP A 135 17.97 -7.14 -0.52
CA ASP A 135 16.93 -7.90 0.16
C ASP A 135 16.04 -7.05 1.10
N PRO A 136 15.39 -5.98 0.60
CA PRO A 136 14.59 -5.09 1.44
C PRO A 136 13.39 -5.79 2.06
N ASP A 137 13.12 -5.49 3.33
CA ASP A 137 11.90 -5.92 4.04
C ASP A 137 10.71 -5.05 3.62
N VAL A 138 10.96 -3.75 3.43
CA VAL A 138 9.96 -2.75 3.06
C VAL A 138 10.37 -2.05 1.77
N ILE A 139 9.47 -2.00 0.80
CA ILE A 139 9.60 -1.17 -0.40
C ILE A 139 8.60 -0.03 -0.29
N VAL A 140 9.08 1.20 -0.37
CA VAL A 140 8.31 2.44 -0.21
C VAL A 140 8.24 3.15 -1.55
N GLY A 141 7.08 3.71 -1.89
CA GLY A 141 6.85 4.39 -3.16
C GLY A 141 5.56 5.18 -3.14
N HIS A 142 5.29 5.90 -4.22
CA HIS A 142 4.06 6.66 -4.45
C HIS A 142 3.26 5.98 -5.56
N ASP A 143 1.96 5.74 -5.34
CA ASP A 143 1.07 5.06 -6.28
C ASP A 143 1.58 3.68 -6.75
N ILE A 144 2.20 2.92 -5.83
CA ILE A 144 2.72 1.58 -6.09
C ILE A 144 1.60 0.65 -6.54
N TYR A 145 0.48 0.65 -5.82
CA TYR A 145 -0.61 -0.27 -6.10
C TYR A 145 -1.51 0.18 -7.25
N GLY A 146 -1.55 1.48 -7.57
CA GLY A 146 -2.39 2.01 -8.64
C GLY A 146 -1.71 2.03 -10.00
N PHE A 147 -0.38 2.13 -10.06
CA PHE A 147 0.34 2.23 -11.33
C PHE A 147 1.66 1.47 -11.33
N ASP A 148 2.55 1.78 -10.38
CA ASP A 148 3.97 1.46 -10.49
C ASP A 148 4.25 -0.06 -10.50
N LEU A 149 3.64 -0.82 -9.59
CA LEU A 149 3.86 -2.27 -9.49
C LEU A 149 3.29 -3.03 -10.69
N GLU A 150 2.15 -2.60 -11.21
CA GLU A 150 1.54 -3.22 -12.39
C GLU A 150 2.42 -3.03 -13.62
N VAL A 151 2.83 -1.79 -13.90
CA VAL A 151 3.72 -1.48 -15.03
C VAL A 151 5.03 -2.26 -14.90
N LEU A 152 5.67 -2.24 -13.74
CA LEU A 152 6.91 -2.96 -13.50
C LEU A 152 6.79 -4.47 -13.82
N LEU A 153 5.73 -5.13 -13.33
CA LEU A 153 5.52 -6.56 -13.56
C LEU A 153 5.18 -6.85 -15.03
N GLN A 154 4.35 -6.02 -15.66
CA GLN A 154 4.02 -6.13 -17.09
C GLN A 154 5.27 -6.00 -17.96
N ARG A 155 6.18 -5.05 -17.65
CA ARG A 155 7.43 -4.86 -18.40
C ARG A 155 8.44 -5.96 -18.17
N ILE A 156 8.58 -6.46 -16.95
CA ILE A 156 9.38 -7.65 -16.65
C ILE A 156 8.93 -8.84 -17.52
N ASN A 157 7.62 -9.05 -17.65
CA ASN A 157 7.06 -10.13 -18.47
C ASN A 157 7.27 -9.89 -19.97
N SER A 158 6.92 -8.70 -20.47
CA SER A 158 7.04 -8.33 -21.89
C SER A 158 8.49 -8.35 -22.39
N CYS A 159 9.43 -7.85 -21.59
CA CYS A 159 10.87 -7.91 -21.87
C CYS A 159 11.48 -9.28 -21.60
N LYS A 160 10.69 -10.26 -21.11
CA LYS A 160 11.10 -11.64 -20.76
C LYS A 160 12.30 -11.69 -19.81
N VAL A 161 12.32 -10.79 -18.81
CA VAL A 161 13.43 -10.67 -17.85
C VAL A 161 13.47 -11.94 -16.97
N PRO A 162 14.64 -12.58 -16.82
CA PRO A 162 14.74 -13.80 -16.02
C PRO A 162 14.54 -13.51 -14.53
N PHE A 163 14.13 -14.53 -13.77
CA PHE A 163 14.00 -14.46 -12.30
C PHE A 163 13.07 -13.34 -11.78
N TRP A 164 11.95 -13.09 -12.48
CA TRP A 164 10.96 -12.07 -12.09
C TRP A 164 10.56 -12.14 -10.60
N SER A 165 10.50 -13.34 -10.02
CA SER A 165 10.07 -13.57 -8.63
C SER A 165 11.04 -13.03 -7.57
N LYS A 166 12.23 -12.52 -7.98
CA LYS A 166 13.13 -11.76 -7.10
C LYS A 166 12.52 -10.44 -6.60
N ILE A 167 11.46 -9.95 -7.24
CA ILE A 167 10.67 -8.83 -6.72
C ILE A 167 10.04 -9.16 -5.36
N GLY A 168 9.67 -10.42 -5.13
CA GLY A 168 9.30 -10.95 -3.82
C GLY A 168 10.45 -11.68 -3.15
N ARG A 169 10.13 -12.48 -2.14
CA ARG A 169 11.05 -13.41 -1.47
C ARG A 169 10.74 -14.88 -1.73
N LEU A 170 9.60 -15.23 -2.33
CA LEU A 170 9.28 -16.61 -2.69
C LEU A 170 9.71 -16.92 -4.13
N ARG A 171 10.37 -18.07 -4.37
CA ARG A 171 10.70 -18.51 -5.72
C ARG A 171 9.43 -18.95 -6.43
N ARG A 172 9.16 -18.33 -7.58
CA ARG A 172 8.00 -18.66 -8.41
C ARG A 172 8.40 -18.70 -9.88
N SER A 173 7.95 -19.75 -10.57
CA SER A 173 8.21 -19.93 -12.00
C SER A 173 7.25 -19.13 -12.87
N VAL A 174 5.97 -19.10 -12.50
CA VAL A 174 4.90 -18.48 -13.29
C VAL A 174 4.42 -17.18 -12.64
N MET A 175 4.51 -16.08 -13.38
CA MET A 175 3.96 -14.79 -12.97
C MET A 175 2.43 -14.85 -12.91
N PRO A 176 1.78 -14.29 -11.87
CA PRO A 176 0.32 -14.24 -11.83
C PRO A 176 -0.21 -13.34 -12.95
N LYS A 177 -1.46 -13.59 -13.39
CA LYS A 177 -2.12 -12.75 -14.40
C LYS A 177 -2.42 -11.37 -13.81
N LEU A 178 -1.81 -10.34 -14.37
CA LEU A 178 -1.94 -8.93 -13.97
C LEU A 178 -3.22 -8.29 -14.54
N GLY A 179 -3.59 -7.11 -14.04
CA GLY A 179 -4.70 -6.31 -14.54
C GLY A 179 -6.08 -6.75 -14.01
N GLY A 180 -6.09 -7.51 -12.91
CA GLY A 180 -7.33 -7.90 -12.24
C GLY A 180 -7.95 -6.75 -11.46
N ARG A 181 -9.29 -6.64 -11.44
CA ARG A 181 -10.04 -5.54 -10.76
C ARG A 181 -9.69 -5.32 -9.27
N SER A 182 -9.05 -6.29 -8.60
CA SER A 182 -8.72 -6.22 -7.17
C SER A 182 -7.25 -5.93 -6.87
N GLY A 183 -6.36 -5.85 -7.87
CA GLY A 183 -4.92 -5.72 -7.67
C GLY A 183 -4.28 -6.91 -6.93
N PHE A 184 -5.00 -8.04 -6.81
CA PHE A 184 -4.59 -9.19 -5.99
C PHE A 184 -3.34 -9.89 -6.52
N ALA A 185 -3.19 -9.96 -7.85
CA ALA A 185 -2.05 -10.61 -8.48
C ALA A 185 -0.75 -9.85 -8.20
N GLU A 186 -0.81 -8.53 -8.33
CA GLU A 186 0.25 -7.56 -8.09
C GLU A 186 0.70 -7.64 -6.64
N ARG A 187 -0.26 -7.59 -5.69
CA ARG A 187 -0.01 -7.73 -4.25
C ARG A 187 0.74 -9.03 -3.91
N ASN A 188 0.39 -10.14 -4.56
CA ASN A 188 1.03 -11.43 -4.32
C ASN A 188 2.36 -11.61 -5.06
N ALA A 189 2.68 -10.75 -6.04
CA ALA A 189 3.95 -10.84 -6.76
C ALA A 189 5.13 -10.45 -5.86
N ALA A 190 4.96 -9.43 -5.02
CA ALA A 190 5.97 -8.98 -4.04
C ALA A 190 5.92 -9.76 -2.71
N CYS A 191 5.33 -10.96 -2.68
CA CYS A 191 5.15 -11.74 -1.44
C CYS A 191 6.46 -11.90 -0.63
N GLY A 192 6.36 -11.68 0.68
CA GLY A 192 7.50 -11.65 1.59
C GLY A 192 8.22 -10.30 1.72
N ARG A 193 7.86 -9.31 0.90
CA ARG A 193 8.24 -7.90 1.08
C ARG A 193 7.00 -7.07 1.37
N ILE A 194 7.10 -6.17 2.33
CA ILE A 194 6.04 -5.23 2.68
C ILE A 194 6.10 -4.07 1.68
N ILE A 195 4.96 -3.70 1.11
CA ILE A 195 4.83 -2.52 0.25
C ILE A 195 4.20 -1.40 1.08
N CYS A 196 4.89 -0.26 1.13
CA CYS A 196 4.43 0.96 1.77
C CYS A 196 4.13 2.00 0.69
N ASP A 197 2.85 2.12 0.34
CA ASP A 197 2.38 3.15 -0.58
C ASP A 197 2.07 4.43 0.20
N ILE A 198 2.87 5.48 -0.01
CA ILE A 198 2.71 6.73 0.73
C ILE A 198 1.42 7.47 0.35
N GLU A 199 0.86 7.24 -0.83
CA GLU A 199 -0.42 7.85 -1.21
C GLU A 199 -1.57 7.26 -0.38
N ILE A 200 -1.59 5.93 -0.25
CA ILE A 200 -2.59 5.23 0.58
C ILE A 200 -2.43 5.63 2.04
N SER A 201 -1.19 5.64 2.53
CA SER A 201 -0.89 6.01 3.92
C SER A 201 -1.28 7.46 4.21
N ALA A 202 -0.97 8.39 3.31
CA ALA A 202 -1.36 9.80 3.47
C ALA A 202 -2.88 9.98 3.49
N LYS A 203 -3.64 9.28 2.61
CA LYS A 203 -5.12 9.30 2.61
C LYS A 203 -5.74 8.85 3.93
N GLU A 204 -5.05 7.99 4.67
CA GLU A 204 -5.51 7.52 5.97
C GLU A 204 -5.14 8.49 7.11
N LEU A 205 -3.97 9.11 7.03
CA LEU A 205 -3.37 9.85 8.16
C LEU A 205 -3.64 11.35 8.13
N ILE A 206 -3.76 11.96 6.95
CA ILE A 206 -3.91 13.41 6.80
C ILE A 206 -5.01 13.75 5.79
N ARG A 207 -5.50 14.99 5.85
CA ARG A 207 -6.44 15.53 4.85
C ARG A 207 -5.71 16.46 3.89
N CYS A 208 -5.71 16.12 2.61
CA CYS A 208 -5.14 16.90 1.52
C CYS A 208 -6.18 17.22 0.44
N LYS A 209 -5.93 18.22 -0.40
CA LYS A 209 -6.75 18.51 -1.59
C LYS A 209 -6.60 17.41 -2.65
N SER A 210 -5.37 16.96 -2.84
CA SER A 210 -4.98 15.83 -3.69
C SER A 210 -3.91 15.02 -2.96
N TYR A 211 -3.72 13.76 -3.36
CA TYR A 211 -2.70 12.88 -2.81
C TYR A 211 -1.63 12.48 -3.83
N HIS A 212 -1.55 13.21 -4.95
CA HIS A 212 -0.41 13.13 -5.85
C HIS A 212 0.86 13.60 -5.15
N LEU A 213 2.01 13.05 -5.55
CA LEU A 213 3.30 13.32 -4.91
C LEU A 213 3.62 14.81 -4.77
N SER A 214 3.33 15.65 -5.78
CA SER A 214 3.59 17.09 -5.72
C SER A 214 2.84 17.81 -4.60
N GLU A 215 1.56 17.47 -4.38
CA GLU A 215 0.76 18.05 -3.29
C GLU A 215 1.26 17.54 -1.93
N LEU A 216 1.61 16.26 -1.83
CA LEU A 216 2.17 15.70 -0.59
C LEU A 216 3.52 16.34 -0.21
N VAL A 217 4.39 16.57 -1.19
CA VAL A 217 5.67 17.27 -0.96
C VAL A 217 5.43 18.70 -0.49
N HIS A 218 4.52 19.42 -1.13
CA HIS A 218 4.16 20.78 -0.74
C HIS A 218 3.57 20.84 0.68
N GLN A 219 2.58 19.99 0.97
CA GLN A 219 1.86 20.04 2.23
C GLN A 219 2.69 19.51 3.42
N ILE A 220 3.45 18.41 3.23
CA ILE A 220 4.18 17.72 4.31
C ILE A 220 5.59 18.27 4.45
N LEU A 221 6.36 18.33 3.34
CA LEU A 221 7.77 18.71 3.37
C LEU A 221 8.00 20.22 3.22
N LYS A 222 6.95 21.00 2.93
CA LYS A 222 7.03 22.46 2.69
C LYS A 222 8.02 22.82 1.58
N ALA A 223 8.13 21.95 0.58
CA ALA A 223 9.02 22.11 -0.57
C ALA A 223 8.23 22.11 -1.88
N GLU A 224 8.83 22.62 -2.95
CA GLU A 224 8.28 22.51 -4.29
C GLU A 224 8.89 21.33 -5.04
N ARG A 225 8.05 20.61 -5.77
CA ARG A 225 8.45 19.49 -6.61
C ARG A 225 8.32 19.88 -8.08
N VAL A 226 9.43 19.84 -8.80
CA VAL A 226 9.42 20.00 -10.25
C VAL A 226 8.95 18.71 -10.91
N VAL A 227 8.00 18.82 -11.83
CA VAL A 227 7.48 17.68 -12.59
C VAL A 227 7.95 17.80 -14.03
N ILE A 228 8.56 16.73 -14.54
CA ILE A 228 8.93 16.63 -15.95
C ILE A 228 7.71 16.05 -16.68
N PRO A 229 7.10 16.79 -17.62
CA PRO A 229 5.98 16.28 -18.40
C PRO A 229 6.39 15.06 -19.24
N PRO A 230 5.52 14.04 -19.40
CA PRO A 230 5.85 12.83 -20.16
C PRO A 230 6.35 13.09 -21.59
N GLU A 231 5.81 14.10 -22.26
CA GLU A 231 6.20 14.54 -23.60
C GLU A 231 7.65 15.04 -23.67
N ASN A 232 8.19 15.59 -22.58
CA ASN A 232 9.54 16.12 -22.53
C ASN A 232 10.58 15.06 -22.21
N ILE A 233 10.17 13.88 -21.74
CA ILE A 233 11.10 12.80 -21.39
C ILE A 233 11.89 12.34 -22.62
N ARG A 234 11.24 12.22 -23.78
CA ARG A 234 11.93 11.82 -25.01
C ARG A 234 12.91 12.90 -25.49
N ASN A 235 12.56 14.17 -25.32
CA ASN A 235 13.43 15.29 -25.68
C ASN A 235 14.68 15.37 -24.78
N ALA A 236 14.60 14.86 -23.55
CA ALA A 236 15.75 14.79 -22.65
C ALA A 236 16.89 13.92 -23.19
N TYR A 237 16.64 13.00 -24.12
CA TYR A 237 17.69 12.18 -24.75
C TYR A 237 18.52 12.94 -25.80
N ASN A 238 18.14 14.16 -26.17
CA ASN A 238 18.90 14.96 -27.13
C ASN A 238 20.19 15.55 -26.55
N ASP A 239 20.26 15.69 -25.21
CA ASP A 239 21.35 16.39 -24.54
C ASP A 239 21.64 15.77 -23.16
N SER A 240 22.92 15.66 -22.81
CA SER A 240 23.38 14.98 -21.59
C SER A 240 22.90 15.68 -20.32
N VAL A 241 22.81 17.02 -20.34
CA VAL A 241 22.39 17.84 -19.18
C VAL A 241 20.92 17.56 -18.85
N HIS A 242 20.05 17.55 -19.86
CA HIS A 242 18.63 17.28 -19.66
C HIS A 242 18.36 15.84 -19.21
N LEU A 243 19.11 14.87 -19.74
CA LEU A 243 18.97 13.47 -19.35
C LEU A 243 19.42 13.23 -17.90
N LEU A 244 20.52 13.86 -17.49
CA LEU A 244 20.99 13.84 -16.10
C LEU A 244 20.02 14.57 -15.16
N TYR A 245 19.46 15.70 -15.59
CA TYR A 245 18.44 16.41 -14.84
C TYR A 245 17.19 15.55 -14.61
N MET A 246 16.74 14.81 -15.62
CA MET A 246 15.63 13.86 -15.47
C MET A 246 15.93 12.76 -14.44
N LEU A 247 17.14 12.19 -14.50
CA LEU A 247 17.55 11.16 -13.55
C LEU A 247 17.66 11.71 -12.12
N GLU A 248 18.18 12.92 -11.97
CA GLU A 248 18.26 13.63 -10.69
C GLU A 248 16.86 13.90 -10.10
N ASN A 249 15.89 14.32 -10.92
CA ASN A 249 14.50 14.47 -10.49
C ASN A 249 13.89 13.13 -10.03
N THR A 250 14.21 12.04 -10.72
CA THR A 250 13.74 10.69 -10.33
C THR A 250 14.33 10.28 -8.97
N TRP A 251 15.59 10.60 -8.73
CA TRP A 251 16.25 10.37 -7.45
C TRP A 251 15.69 11.26 -6.33
N ILE A 252 15.43 12.54 -6.62
CA ILE A 252 14.76 13.47 -5.70
C ILE A 252 13.36 12.96 -5.35
N ASP A 253 12.61 12.41 -6.31
CA ASP A 253 11.29 11.81 -6.06
C ASP A 253 11.40 10.65 -5.05
N ALA A 254 12.37 9.74 -5.22
CA ALA A 254 12.62 8.66 -4.25
C ALA A 254 13.00 9.21 -2.86
N LYS A 255 13.71 10.34 -2.79
CA LYS A 255 14.04 11.03 -1.54
C LYS A 255 12.80 11.62 -0.89
N PHE A 256 11.96 12.33 -1.63
CA PHE A 256 10.71 12.89 -1.13
C PHE A 256 9.77 11.82 -0.59
N ILE A 257 9.63 10.71 -1.31
CA ILE A 257 8.84 9.55 -0.86
C ILE A 257 9.34 9.05 0.51
N LEU A 258 10.65 8.88 0.65
CA LEU A 258 11.26 8.42 1.90
C LEU A 258 11.06 9.43 3.04
N GLN A 259 11.24 10.72 2.76
CA GLN A 259 11.02 11.78 3.74
C GLN A 259 9.56 11.84 4.19
N ILE A 260 8.60 11.79 3.26
CA ILE A 260 7.16 11.76 3.58
C ILE A 260 6.82 10.56 4.48
N MET A 261 7.34 9.38 4.17
CA MET A 261 7.15 8.19 5.00
C MET A 261 7.69 8.40 6.44
N CYS A 262 8.84 9.07 6.58
CA CYS A 262 9.43 9.39 7.88
C CYS A 262 8.61 10.44 8.63
N GLU A 263 8.24 11.56 7.99
CA GLU A 263 7.47 12.65 8.61
C GLU A 263 6.09 12.19 9.11
N LEU A 264 5.44 11.31 8.34
CA LEU A 264 4.15 10.73 8.72
C LEU A 264 4.28 9.55 9.71
N ASN A 265 5.51 9.15 10.08
CA ASN A 265 5.78 7.98 10.92
C ASN A 265 5.01 6.72 10.48
N VAL A 266 4.95 6.47 9.17
CA VAL A 266 4.07 5.44 8.60
C VAL A 266 4.41 4.04 9.13
N LEU A 267 5.69 3.66 9.13
CA LEU A 267 6.10 2.32 9.55
C LEU A 267 5.94 2.06 11.05
N PRO A 268 6.39 2.96 11.96
CA PRO A 268 6.11 2.83 13.39
C PRO A 268 4.61 2.73 13.69
N LEU A 269 3.80 3.58 13.08
CA LEU A 269 2.35 3.59 13.31
C LEU A 269 1.69 2.30 12.79
N ALA A 270 2.07 1.83 11.60
CA ALA A 270 1.57 0.57 11.06
C ALA A 270 1.93 -0.62 11.96
N LEU A 271 3.14 -0.64 12.54
CA LEU A 271 3.56 -1.68 13.48
C LEU A 271 2.67 -1.69 14.72
N GLN A 272 2.39 -0.53 15.33
CA GLN A 272 1.54 -0.44 16.51
C GLN A 272 0.10 -0.86 16.21
N ILE A 273 -0.48 -0.38 15.11
CA ILE A 273 -1.83 -0.77 14.68
C ILE A 273 -1.90 -2.29 14.47
N THR A 274 -0.89 -2.87 13.84
CA THR A 274 -0.83 -4.33 13.62
C THR A 274 -0.68 -5.12 14.90
N ASN A 275 0.14 -4.66 15.84
CA ASN A 275 0.29 -5.32 17.15
C ASN A 275 -1.02 -5.27 17.96
N ILE A 276 -1.76 -4.17 17.88
CA ILE A 276 -3.07 -4.03 18.54
C ILE A 276 -4.12 -4.94 17.88
N ALA A 277 -4.21 -4.91 16.55
CA ALA A 277 -5.22 -5.66 15.81
C ALA A 277 -4.92 -7.16 15.69
N GLY A 278 -3.66 -7.57 15.78
CA GLY A 278 -3.21 -8.95 15.57
C GLY A 278 -3.34 -9.44 14.12
N ASN A 279 -3.37 -8.54 13.13
CA ASN A 279 -3.41 -8.87 11.71
C ASN A 279 -2.00 -8.92 11.08
N VAL A 280 -1.91 -8.90 9.74
CA VAL A 280 -0.62 -8.89 9.03
C VAL A 280 -0.23 -7.45 8.65
N MET A 281 0.99 -7.03 8.95
CA MET A 281 1.46 -5.64 8.73
C MET A 281 1.34 -5.17 7.27
N SER A 282 1.60 -6.06 6.31
CA SER A 282 1.40 -5.74 4.89
C SER A 282 -0.05 -5.41 4.54
N ARG A 283 -1.03 -6.00 5.23
CA ARG A 283 -2.46 -5.66 5.07
C ARG A 283 -2.79 -4.32 5.72
N THR A 284 -2.22 -4.03 6.88
CA THR A 284 -2.40 -2.72 7.54
C THR A 284 -1.96 -1.57 6.63
N LEU A 285 -0.81 -1.69 5.98
CA LEU A 285 -0.29 -0.65 5.06
C LEU A 285 -1.07 -0.51 3.75
N MET A 286 -1.90 -1.49 3.39
CA MET A 286 -2.80 -1.40 2.25
C MET A 286 -4.10 -0.64 2.56
N GLY A 287 -4.27 -0.19 3.81
CA GLY A 287 -5.52 0.38 4.30
C GLY A 287 -6.55 -0.70 4.68
N GLY A 288 -7.81 -0.30 4.86
CA GLY A 288 -8.90 -1.23 5.17
C GLY A 288 -9.08 -1.47 6.67
N ARG A 289 -9.73 -0.52 7.34
CA ARG A 289 -10.02 -0.58 8.80
C ARG A 289 -10.87 -1.79 9.20
N SER A 290 -11.72 -2.28 8.30
CA SER A 290 -12.58 -3.45 8.55
C SER A 290 -11.78 -4.73 8.78
N GLU A 291 -10.72 -4.97 8.01
CA GLU A 291 -9.90 -6.19 8.16
C GLU A 291 -9.15 -6.16 9.51
N ARG A 292 -8.71 -4.99 9.96
CA ARG A 292 -8.05 -4.82 11.26
C ARG A 292 -9.01 -5.18 12.41
N ASN A 293 -10.24 -4.67 12.36
CA ASN A 293 -11.26 -4.99 13.37
C ASN A 293 -11.71 -6.45 13.30
N GLU A 294 -11.77 -7.05 12.10
CA GLU A 294 -12.04 -8.48 11.93
C GLU A 294 -11.02 -9.33 12.71
N TYR A 295 -9.72 -9.10 12.51
CA TYR A 295 -8.67 -9.82 13.24
C TYR A 295 -8.71 -9.57 14.75
N LEU A 296 -8.94 -8.32 15.17
CA LEU A 296 -9.04 -7.98 16.60
C LEU A 296 -10.14 -8.79 17.29
N LEU A 297 -11.32 -8.88 16.67
CA LEU A 297 -12.43 -9.66 17.19
C LEU A 297 -12.17 -11.17 17.10
N LEU A 298 -11.56 -11.65 16.00
CA LEU A 298 -11.20 -13.07 15.86
C LEU A 298 -10.28 -13.53 17.00
N HIS A 299 -9.25 -12.75 17.35
CA HIS A 299 -8.40 -13.04 18.49
C HIS A 299 -9.19 -13.03 19.80
N ALA A 300 -9.94 -11.97 20.08
CA ALA A 300 -10.70 -11.84 21.32
C ALA A 300 -11.72 -12.98 21.52
N PHE A 301 -12.48 -13.35 20.49
CA PHE A 301 -13.46 -14.45 20.58
C PHE A 301 -12.78 -15.82 20.69
N THR A 302 -11.67 -16.04 19.98
CA THR A 302 -10.91 -17.30 20.07
C THR A 302 -10.32 -17.50 21.46
N GLU A 303 -9.74 -16.45 22.06
CA GLU A 303 -9.20 -16.48 23.43
C GLU A 303 -10.28 -16.76 24.49
N ASN A 304 -11.52 -16.35 24.22
CA ASN A 304 -12.67 -16.60 25.09
C ASN A 304 -13.45 -17.88 24.71
N ASN A 305 -12.85 -18.78 23.91
CA ASN A 305 -13.44 -20.06 23.49
C ASN A 305 -14.78 -19.96 22.74
N PHE A 306 -15.01 -18.88 21.99
CA PHE A 306 -16.17 -18.76 21.11
C PHE A 306 -15.92 -19.36 19.72
N ILE A 307 -16.97 -19.88 19.10
CA ILE A 307 -16.98 -20.19 17.68
C ILE A 307 -17.14 -18.89 16.90
N VAL A 308 -16.23 -18.64 15.96
CA VAL A 308 -16.24 -17.43 15.12
C VAL A 308 -17.01 -17.67 13.81
N PRO A 309 -17.63 -16.64 13.21
CA PRO A 309 -18.31 -16.77 11.93
C PRO A 309 -17.37 -17.17 10.80
N ASP A 310 -17.83 -18.05 9.92
CA ASP A 310 -17.11 -18.39 8.70
C ASP A 310 -16.98 -17.18 7.76
N LYS A 311 -15.84 -17.10 7.07
CA LYS A 311 -15.61 -16.02 6.11
C LYS A 311 -16.58 -16.17 4.93
N PRO A 312 -17.47 -15.19 4.67
CA PRO A 312 -18.46 -15.33 3.61
C PRO A 312 -17.76 -15.34 2.24
N VAL A 313 -17.93 -16.43 1.49
CA VAL A 313 -17.53 -16.48 0.09
C VAL A 313 -18.60 -15.77 -0.72
N PHE A 314 -18.35 -14.53 -1.14
CA PHE A 314 -19.22 -13.83 -2.08
C PHE A 314 -19.22 -14.57 -3.43
N LYS A 315 -20.09 -15.58 -3.60
CA LYS A 315 -20.52 -16.02 -4.92
C LYS A 315 -21.15 -14.80 -5.58
N LYS A 316 -20.63 -14.42 -6.76
CA LYS A 316 -21.24 -13.40 -7.62
C LYS A 316 -22.69 -13.80 -7.85
N MET A 317 -23.62 -13.20 -7.12
CA MET A 317 -25.02 -13.27 -7.44
C MET A 317 -25.17 -12.53 -8.78
N GLN A 318 -25.55 -13.28 -9.81
CA GLN A 318 -25.97 -12.72 -11.09
C GLN A 318 -27.00 -11.63 -10.78
N GLN A 319 -26.70 -10.39 -11.17
CA GLN A 319 -27.69 -9.34 -11.22
C GLN A 319 -28.73 -9.81 -12.25
N THR A 320 -29.88 -10.24 -11.76
CA THR A 320 -31.11 -10.28 -12.54
C THR A 320 -31.35 -8.86 -13.03
N THR A 321 -31.16 -8.67 -14.33
CA THR A 321 -31.60 -7.50 -15.09
C THR A 321 -33.10 -7.34 -14.87
N VAL A 322 -33.48 -6.32 -14.10
CA VAL A 322 -34.79 -5.70 -14.30
C VAL A 322 -34.52 -4.66 -15.39
N GLU A 323 -35.09 -4.93 -16.55
CA GLU A 323 -35.15 -4.05 -17.70
C GLU A 323 -35.89 -2.78 -17.28
N ASP A 324 -35.27 -1.62 -17.50
CA ASP A 324 -36.01 -0.42 -17.86
C ASP A 324 -35.24 0.23 -19.02
N ASN A 325 -35.89 0.19 -20.18
CA ASN A 325 -35.50 0.92 -21.37
C ASN A 325 -35.64 2.41 -21.08
N ASP A 326 -34.60 3.19 -21.40
CA ASP A 326 -34.76 4.45 -22.15
C ASP A 326 -33.40 4.93 -22.67
N GLU A 327 -33.48 5.55 -23.85
CA GLU A 327 -32.44 5.67 -24.86
C GLU A 327 -31.34 6.72 -24.58
N MET A 328 -30.13 6.38 -25.04
CA MET A 328 -29.13 7.20 -25.73
C MET A 328 -28.86 8.65 -25.25
N GLY A 329 -27.80 8.78 -24.45
CA GLY A 329 -27.05 10.03 -24.26
C GLY A 329 -25.66 9.75 -23.69
N THR A 330 -24.63 10.09 -24.43
CA THR A 330 -23.21 9.89 -24.10
C THR A 330 -22.79 10.63 -22.82
N ASP A 331 -22.43 9.92 -21.76
CA ASP A 331 -21.36 10.33 -20.83
C ASP A 331 -20.94 9.19 -19.90
N GLN A 332 -19.65 8.82 -19.96
CA GLN A 332 -19.06 7.80 -19.11
C GLN A 332 -18.78 8.35 -17.70
N ASN A 333 -19.82 8.52 -16.90
CA ASN A 333 -19.68 8.66 -15.45
C ASN A 333 -20.42 7.51 -14.77
N LYS A 334 -19.71 6.39 -14.57
CA LYS A 334 -20.17 5.32 -13.66
C LYS A 334 -20.07 5.83 -12.23
N ASN A 335 -21.06 6.61 -11.82
CA ASN A 335 -21.39 6.84 -10.42
C ASN A 335 -21.58 5.47 -9.76
N LYS A 336 -20.61 5.04 -8.97
CA LYS A 336 -20.83 4.05 -7.91
C LYS A 336 -21.91 4.67 -7.01
N SER A 337 -23.18 4.33 -7.23
CA SER A 337 -24.23 4.72 -6.30
C SER A 337 -23.85 4.13 -4.94
N ARG A 338 -23.53 5.01 -4.00
CA ARG A 338 -23.31 4.65 -2.60
C ARG A 338 -24.60 3.93 -2.18
N LYS A 339 -24.49 2.66 -1.78
CA LYS A 339 -25.65 1.86 -1.37
C LYS A 339 -26.46 2.68 -0.37
N LYS A 340 -27.80 2.71 -0.54
CA LYS A 340 -28.71 3.40 0.40
C LYS A 340 -28.41 2.91 1.82
N ALA A 341 -28.51 3.83 2.79
CA ALA A 341 -28.24 3.52 4.19
C ALA A 341 -29.16 2.37 4.67
N ALA A 342 -28.59 1.39 5.36
CA ALA A 342 -29.33 0.22 5.84
C ALA A 342 -29.95 0.43 7.24
N TYR A 343 -29.51 1.48 7.96
CA TYR A 343 -29.98 1.83 9.30
C TYR A 343 -29.79 3.34 9.53
N ALA A 344 -30.46 3.89 10.54
CA ALA A 344 -30.37 5.31 10.90
C ALA A 344 -28.97 5.69 11.40
N GLY A 345 -28.48 6.86 10.97
CA GLY A 345 -27.16 7.39 11.34
C GLY A 345 -27.20 8.34 12.53
N GLY A 346 -26.15 9.17 12.65
CA GLY A 346 -26.11 10.24 13.65
C GLY A 346 -27.15 11.34 13.38
N LEU A 347 -27.66 11.96 14.44
CA LEU A 347 -28.56 13.10 14.37
C LEU A 347 -27.79 14.36 13.96
N VAL A 348 -28.33 15.11 12.99
CA VAL A 348 -27.85 16.43 12.62
C VAL A 348 -28.94 17.43 12.98
N LEU A 349 -28.63 18.36 13.90
CA LEU A 349 -29.54 19.43 14.25
C LEU A 349 -29.63 20.43 13.10
N GLU A 350 -30.82 21.00 12.89
CA GLU A 350 -31.03 22.05 11.90
C GLU A 350 -30.15 23.28 12.21
N PRO A 351 -29.25 23.68 11.30
CA PRO A 351 -28.35 24.79 11.55
C PRO A 351 -29.10 26.11 11.53
N LYS A 352 -28.85 26.96 12.53
CA LYS A 352 -29.30 28.36 12.50
C LYS A 352 -28.38 29.13 11.54
N VAL A 353 -28.81 29.30 10.30
CA VAL A 353 -28.02 29.98 9.27
C VAL A 353 -27.95 31.48 9.56
N GLY A 354 -26.75 32.03 9.62
CA GLY A 354 -26.54 33.45 9.85
C GLY A 354 -25.09 33.80 10.11
N PHE A 355 -24.81 35.10 10.09
CA PHE A 355 -23.58 35.65 10.62
C PHE A 355 -23.72 35.84 12.13
N TYR A 356 -22.68 35.51 12.89
CA TYR A 356 -22.68 35.61 14.34
C TYR A 356 -21.65 36.64 14.80
N ASP A 357 -22.11 37.66 15.52
CA ASP A 357 -21.31 38.74 16.10
C ASP A 357 -20.80 38.42 17.52
N LYS A 358 -21.32 37.37 18.15
CA LYS A 358 -20.96 36.90 19.49
C LYS A 358 -20.18 35.60 19.44
N PHE A 359 -19.48 35.30 20.54
CA PHE A 359 -18.72 34.06 20.68
C PHE A 359 -19.60 32.82 20.50
N ILE A 360 -19.11 31.89 19.69
CA ILE A 360 -19.70 30.56 19.49
C ILE A 360 -18.88 29.55 20.28
N LEU A 361 -19.55 28.85 21.19
CA LEU A 361 -18.96 27.75 21.94
C LEU A 361 -19.28 26.44 21.23
N LEU A 362 -18.24 25.72 20.79
CA LEU A 362 -18.37 24.37 20.23
C LEU A 362 -18.03 23.35 21.32
N LEU A 363 -19.03 22.55 21.69
CA LEU A 363 -18.87 21.43 22.62
C LEU A 363 -18.98 20.12 21.84
N ASP A 364 -18.13 19.16 22.15
CA ASP A 364 -18.10 17.84 21.50
C ASP A 364 -17.84 16.72 22.53
N PHE A 365 -18.35 15.53 22.26
CA PHE A 365 -18.14 14.35 23.10
C PHE A 365 -16.86 13.62 22.68
N ASN A 366 -15.99 13.32 23.64
CA ASN A 366 -14.81 12.49 23.38
C ASN A 366 -15.24 11.04 23.10
N SER A 367 -14.97 10.57 21.88
CA SER A 367 -15.18 9.17 21.47
C SER A 367 -16.59 8.63 21.75
N LEU A 368 -17.62 9.34 21.28
CA LEU A 368 -19.04 9.05 21.56
C LEU A 368 -19.43 7.55 21.45
N TYR A 369 -19.22 6.92 20.29
CA TYR A 369 -19.66 5.52 20.09
C TYR A 369 -18.89 4.49 20.94
N PRO A 370 -17.55 4.52 21.04
CA PRO A 370 -16.83 3.68 21.99
C PRO A 370 -17.31 3.82 23.44
N SER A 371 -17.66 5.03 23.87
CA SER A 371 -18.17 5.28 25.23
C SER A 371 -19.59 4.72 25.40
N ILE A 372 -20.48 4.89 24.42
CA ILE A 372 -21.83 4.31 24.43
C ILE A 372 -21.78 2.78 24.50
N ILE A 373 -20.86 2.15 23.74
CA ILE A 373 -20.67 0.69 23.76
C ILE A 373 -20.33 0.20 25.18
N GLN A 374 -19.47 0.94 25.89
CA GLN A 374 -19.08 0.61 27.27
C GLN A 374 -20.21 0.88 28.27
N GLU A 375 -20.80 2.08 28.23
CA GLU A 375 -21.84 2.54 29.16
C GLU A 375 -23.05 1.60 29.19
N TYR A 376 -23.52 1.18 28.01
CA TYR A 376 -24.68 0.30 27.88
C TYR A 376 -24.30 -1.17 27.66
N ASN A 377 -23.02 -1.52 27.82
CA ASN A 377 -22.50 -2.88 27.65
C ASN A 377 -22.98 -3.56 26.35
N ILE A 378 -22.85 -2.84 25.22
CA ILE A 378 -23.34 -3.29 23.92
C ILE A 378 -22.35 -4.31 23.32
N CYS A 379 -22.75 -5.57 23.26
CA CYS A 379 -21.91 -6.64 22.72
C CYS A 379 -22.75 -7.69 21.98
N PHE A 380 -22.07 -8.53 21.19
CA PHE A 380 -22.67 -9.69 20.55
C PHE A 380 -23.29 -10.68 21.54
N THR A 381 -22.83 -10.68 22.79
CA THR A 381 -23.22 -11.63 23.85
C THR A 381 -24.26 -11.07 24.82
N THR A 382 -24.48 -9.76 24.85
CA THR A 382 -25.33 -9.10 25.85
C THR A 382 -26.66 -8.62 25.28
N VAL A 383 -26.68 -8.29 23.98
CA VAL A 383 -27.89 -7.81 23.30
C VAL A 383 -28.57 -8.97 22.59
N HIS A 384 -29.83 -9.26 22.97
CA HIS A 384 -30.67 -10.22 22.26
C HIS A 384 -31.00 -9.71 20.86
N ARG A 385 -30.78 -10.56 19.86
CA ARG A 385 -31.02 -10.25 18.45
C ARG A 385 -31.80 -11.38 17.83
N GLU A 386 -32.84 -11.06 17.07
CA GLU A 386 -33.53 -12.06 16.27
C GLU A 386 -32.59 -12.53 15.14
N ALA A 387 -32.53 -13.85 14.92
CA ALA A 387 -31.87 -14.36 13.73
C ALA A 387 -32.59 -13.78 12.51
N PRO A 388 -31.89 -13.30 11.47
CA PRO A 388 -32.54 -12.82 10.26
C PRO A 388 -33.35 -13.97 9.67
N SER A 389 -34.66 -13.95 9.88
CA SER A 389 -35.58 -14.86 9.23
C SER A 389 -35.49 -14.58 7.73
N THR A 390 -35.35 -15.62 6.92
CA THR A 390 -35.28 -15.51 5.46
C THR A 390 -36.56 -14.89 4.84
N GLN A 391 -37.55 -14.54 5.65
CA GLN A 391 -38.77 -13.84 5.30
C GLN A 391 -39.25 -13.02 6.50
N LYS A 392 -38.90 -11.73 6.55
CA LYS A 392 -39.72 -10.60 7.03
C LYS A 392 -38.87 -9.33 7.15
N CYS A 393 -38.56 -8.72 6.02
CA CYS A 393 -38.29 -7.28 5.96
C CYS A 393 -39.62 -6.55 5.80
N GLN A 394 -40.47 -6.56 6.83
CA GLN A 394 -41.56 -5.60 6.98
C GLN A 394 -42.18 -5.79 8.37
N LEU A 395 -42.34 -4.65 9.05
CA LEU A 395 -43.00 -4.46 10.35
C LEU A 395 -42.13 -4.75 11.57
N LEU A 396 -41.50 -3.69 12.09
CA LEU A 396 -41.46 -3.38 13.53
C LEU A 396 -41.08 -1.89 13.67
N PHE A 397 -42.08 -1.01 13.48
CA PHE A 397 -41.98 0.42 13.82
C PHE A 397 -43.14 0.90 14.71
N GLU A 398 -43.93 -0.01 15.30
CA GLU A 398 -45.14 0.37 16.07
C GLU A 398 -45.09 0.01 17.57
N GLN A 399 -43.94 -0.34 18.15
CA GLN A 399 -43.91 -0.69 19.60
C GLN A 399 -43.06 0.22 20.49
N PHE A 400 -42.59 1.37 20.00
CA PHE A 400 -41.83 2.32 20.83
C PHE A 400 -42.48 3.71 21.00
N LEU A 401 -43.71 3.93 20.55
CA LEU A 401 -44.43 5.19 20.73
C LEU A 401 -45.56 5.17 21.78
N ASP A 402 -45.86 4.02 22.40
CA ASP A 402 -46.97 3.90 23.38
C ASP A 402 -46.54 3.99 24.86
N LEU A 403 -45.31 4.40 25.16
CA LEU A 403 -44.82 4.51 26.55
C LEU A 403 -44.61 5.94 27.08
N GLU A 404 -44.99 6.98 26.33
CA GLU A 404 -44.96 8.39 26.81
C GLU A 404 -46.35 8.97 27.16
N HIS A 405 -47.41 8.15 27.21
CA HIS A 405 -48.74 8.60 27.66
C HIS A 405 -49.26 8.00 28.97
N GLN A 406 -48.37 7.46 29.80
CA GLN A 406 -48.69 7.18 31.21
C GLN A 406 -47.50 7.53 32.12
N HIS A 407 -47.32 8.82 32.40
CA HIS A 407 -47.30 9.37 33.77
C HIS A 407 -47.15 10.89 33.79
#